data_AF-A0A4V2MPG0-F1
#
_entry.id   AF-A0A4V2MPG0-F1
#
_cell.length_a   1.000
_cell.length_b   1.000
_cell.length_c   1.000
_cell.angle_alpha   90.00
_cell.angle_beta   90.00
_cell.angle_gamma   90.00
#
_symmetry.space_group_name_H-M   'P 1'
#
loop_
_entity.id
_entity.type
_entity.pdbx_description
1 polymer ?
#
loop_
_entity_poly.entity_id
_entity_poly.type
_entity_poly.pdbx_seq_one_letter_code
_entity_poly.pdbx_strand_id
1 'polypeptide(L)' 'MLDFKEKLAQFKKDNKGAACFYAPASDSKFCGGQLTQAEAIKFASVQGLTLLDWQQGKSCSQMNCK' A
#
# COMPACT_ATOMS: atom_id res chain seq x y z
N MET A 1 -14.20 26.44 12.14
CA MET A 1 -12.86 25.82 12.06
C MET A 1 -13.05 24.49 11.38
N LEU A 2 -12.68 24.37 10.10
CA LEU A 2 -12.83 23.11 9.36
C LEU A 2 -11.94 22.05 9.99
N ASP A 3 -12.62 20.96 10.35
CA ASP A 3 -12.23 19.95 11.31
C ASP A 3 -10.87 19.32 10.95
N PHE A 4 -9.94 19.29 11.90
CA PHE A 4 -8.66 18.59 11.78
C PHE A 4 -8.84 17.13 11.33
N LYS A 5 -10.01 16.57 11.66
CA LYS A 5 -10.50 15.25 11.27
C LYS A 5 -10.75 15.10 9.76
N GLU A 6 -11.30 16.11 9.10
CA GLU A 6 -11.50 16.11 7.64
C GLU A 6 -10.18 16.22 6.89
N LYS A 7 -9.25 17.07 7.36
CA LYS A 7 -7.89 17.15 6.77
C LYS A 7 -7.12 15.84 6.93
N LEU A 8 -7.23 15.16 8.07
CA LEU A 8 -6.62 13.83 8.28
C LEU A 8 -7.22 12.76 7.38
N ALA A 9 -8.54 12.80 7.14
CA ALA A 9 -9.20 11.88 6.21
C ALA A 9 -8.78 12.14 4.76
N GLN A 10 -8.61 13.41 4.37
CA GLN A 10 -8.10 13.81 3.05
C GLN A 10 -6.63 13.40 2.87
N PHE A 11 -5.77 13.65 3.86
CA PHE A 11 -4.35 13.24 3.86
C PHE A 11 -4.18 11.72 3.75
N LYS A 12 -5.05 10.95 4.42
CA LYS A 12 -5.08 9.49 4.31
C LYS A 12 -5.59 9.00 2.96
N LYS A 13 -6.33 9.81 2.19
CA LYS A 13 -6.78 9.47 0.84
C LYS A 13 -5.71 9.77 -0.21
N ASP A 14 -5.04 10.91 -0.09
CA ASP A 14 -4.01 11.35 -1.03
C ASP A 14 -2.69 10.55 -0.95
N ASN A 15 -2.39 9.95 0.20
CA ASN A 15 -1.16 9.14 0.37
C ASN A 15 -1.36 7.65 0.11
N LYS A 16 -2.52 7.24 -0.38
CA LYS A 16 -2.78 5.83 -0.72
C LYS A 16 -2.29 5.54 -2.13
N GLY A 17 -1.73 4.35 -2.29
CA GLY A 17 -1.17 3.86 -3.52
C GLY A 17 -1.36 2.36 -3.66
N ALA A 18 -0.67 1.79 -4.62
CA ALA A 18 -0.53 0.37 -4.80
C ALA A 18 0.83 -0.08 -4.25
N ALA A 19 0.86 -1.21 -3.55
CA ALA A 19 2.09 -1.89 -3.15
C ALA A 19 2.12 -3.29 -3.78
N CYS A 20 3.28 -3.66 -4.30
CA CYS A 20 3.61 -5.01 -4.70
C CYS A 20 4.23 -5.75 -3.53
N PHE A 21 3.60 -6.83 -3.13
CA PHE A 21 4.07 -7.71 -2.08
C PHE A 21 4.44 -9.07 -2.67
N TYR A 22 5.41 -9.72 -2.06
CA TYR A 22 5.83 -11.07 -2.35
C TYR A 22 5.69 -11.92 -1.09
N ALA A 23 4.91 -12.99 -1.17
CA ALA A 23 4.79 -14.00 -0.14
C ALA A 23 5.85 -15.07 -0.38
N PRO A 24 6.95 -15.11 0.40
CA PRO A 24 7.91 -16.19 0.30
C PRO A 24 7.29 -17.55 0.68
N ALA A 25 6.27 -17.56 1.54
CA ALA A 25 5.60 -18.78 1.97
C ALA A 25 4.81 -19.50 0.87
N SER A 26 4.36 -18.77 -0.15
CA SER A 26 3.58 -19.33 -1.28
C SER A 26 4.21 -19.03 -2.64
N ASP A 27 5.45 -18.52 -2.63
CA ASP A 27 6.19 -18.02 -3.80
C ASP A 27 5.33 -17.13 -4.73
N SER A 28 4.42 -16.35 -4.15
CA SER A 28 3.38 -15.65 -4.90
C SER A 28 3.49 -14.15 -4.73
N LYS A 29 3.36 -13.41 -5.84
CA LYS A 29 3.28 -11.95 -5.83
C LYS A 29 1.82 -11.51 -5.83
N PHE A 30 1.49 -10.51 -5.01
CA PHE A 30 0.16 -9.91 -4.96
C PHE A 30 0.29 -8.41 -4.80
N CYS A 31 -0.69 -7.69 -5.33
CA CYS A 31 -0.73 -6.26 -5.20
C CYS A 31 -1.81 -5.85 -4.20
N GLY A 32 -1.45 -5.02 -3.23
CA GLY A 32 -2.39 -4.36 -2.33
C GLY A 32 -2.60 -2.91 -2.75
N GLY A 33 -3.81 -2.58 -3.17
CA GLY A 33 -4.22 -1.22 -3.48
C GLY A 33 -4.72 -0.47 -2.25
N GLN A 34 -4.85 0.85 -2.36
CA GLN A 34 -5.40 1.72 -1.31
C GLN A 34 -4.60 1.71 0.01
N LEU A 35 -3.32 1.40 -0.05
CA LEU A 35 -2.42 1.36 1.10
C LEU A 35 -1.44 2.53 1.03
N THR A 36 -1.17 3.16 2.17
CA THR A 36 -0.04 4.07 2.29
C THR A 36 1.27 3.27 2.33
N GLN A 37 2.41 3.90 2.01
CA GLN A 37 3.71 3.23 2.08
C GLN A 37 3.98 2.62 3.47
N ALA A 38 3.64 3.37 4.53
CA ALA A 38 3.79 2.91 5.91
C ALA A 38 2.87 1.72 6.23
N GLU A 39 1.62 1.73 5.78
CA GLU A 39 0.72 0.59 5.94
C GLU A 39 1.19 -0.62 5.15
N ALA A 40 1.73 -0.42 3.95
CA ALA A 40 2.31 -1.50 3.15
C ALA A 40 3.50 -2.14 3.88
N ILE A 41 4.47 -1.35 4.35
CA ILE A 41 5.63 -1.85 5.11
C ILE A 41 5.17 -2.60 6.38
N LYS A 42 4.20 -2.04 7.10
CA LYS A 42 3.65 -2.66 8.31
C LYS A 42 2.92 -3.97 7.98
N PHE A 43 2.11 -3.99 6.94
CA PHE A 43 1.39 -5.18 6.50
C PHE A 43 2.36 -6.28 6.07
N ALA A 44 3.40 -5.92 5.31
CA ALA A 44 4.47 -6.82 4.93
C ALA A 44 5.15 -7.43 6.16
N SER A 45 5.52 -6.59 7.14
CA SER A 45 6.17 -7.07 8.37
C SER A 45 5.27 -7.97 9.22
N VAL A 46 3.97 -7.63 9.36
CA VAL A 46 3.01 -8.40 10.16
C VAL A 46 2.68 -9.75 9.54
N GLN A 47 2.56 -9.80 8.22
CA GLN A 47 2.18 -10.99 7.47
C GLN A 47 3.41 -11.81 7.00
N GLY A 48 4.63 -11.36 7.30
CA GLY A 48 5.86 -12.03 6.83
C GLY A 48 6.06 -11.96 5.32
N LEU A 49 5.58 -10.89 4.69
CA LEU A 49 5.68 -10.64 3.25
C LEU A 49 6.84 -9.69 2.98
N THR A 50 7.34 -9.72 1.75
CA THR A 50 8.34 -8.75 1.28
C THR A 50 7.64 -7.67 0.46
N LEU A 51 7.77 -6.41 0.87
CA LEU A 51 7.36 -5.28 0.03
C LEU A 51 8.39 -5.10 -1.09
N LEU A 52 8.00 -5.37 -2.33
CA LEU A 52 8.87 -5.21 -3.50
C LEU A 52 8.90 -3.76 -3.99
N ASP A 53 7.71 -3.16 -4.15
CA ASP A 53 7.57 -1.80 -4.69
C ASP A 53 6.30 -1.15 -4.14
N TRP A 54 6.27 0.18 -4.06
CA TRP A 54 5.04 0.93 -3.73
C TRP A 54 4.96 2.21 -4.56
N GLN A 55 3.79 2.45 -5.16
CA GLN A 55 3.53 3.61 -6.00
C GLN A 55 2.30 4.37 -5.50
N GLN A 56 2.51 5.60 -5.04
CA GLN A 56 1.45 6.52 -4.63
C GLN A 56 0.48 6.80 -5.79
N GLY A 57 -0.82 6.87 -5.49
CA GLY A 57 -1.85 7.24 -6.47
C GLY A 57 -2.10 6.21 -7.57
N LYS A 58 -1.32 5.12 -7.63
CA LYS A 58 -1.54 4.02 -8.57
C LYS A 58 -2.46 2.95 -8.00
N SER A 59 -3.18 2.28 -8.90
CA SER A 59 -3.93 1.07 -8.59
C SER A 59 -3.14 -0.17 -8.99
N CYS A 60 -3.46 -1.32 -8.39
CA CYS A 60 -2.82 -2.59 -8.70
C CYS A 60 -2.90 -2.99 -10.17
N SER A 61 -3.99 -2.65 -10.86
CA SER A 61 -4.11 -2.89 -12.30
C SER A 61 -3.12 -2.07 -13.15
N GLN A 62 -2.55 -1.01 -12.60
CA GLN A 62 -1.55 -0.14 -13.25
C GLN A 62 -0.13 -0.39 -12.71
N MET A 63 -0.01 -1.16 -11.63
CA MET A 63 1.25 -1.49 -10.99
C MET A 63 1.67 -2.88 -11.42
N ASN A 64 2.74 -2.98 -12.18
CA ASN A 64 3.20 -4.25 -12.71
C ASN A 64 4.19 -4.87 -11.72
N CYS A 65 3.71 -5.76 -10.86
CA CYS A 65 4.53 -6.55 -9.94
C CYS A 65 5.31 -7.62 -10.73
N LYS A 66 6.24 -7.21 -11.59
CA LYS A 66 7.06 -8.12 -12.41
C LYS A 66 8.04 -8.93 -11.58
#